data_AF-A0A259SRP2-F1
#
_entry.id   AF-A0A259SRP2-F1
#
_cell.length_a   1.000
_cell.length_b   1.000
_cell.length_c   1.000
_cell.angle_alpha   90.00
_cell.angle_beta   90.00
_cell.angle_gamma   90.00
#
_symmetry.space_group_name_H-M   'P 1'
#
loop_
_entity.id
_entity.type
_entity.pdbx_description
1 polymer ?
#
loop_
_entity_poly.entity_id
_entity_poly.type
_entity_poly.pdbx_seq_one_letter_code
_entity_poly.pdbx_strand_id
1 'polypeptide(L)'
;MASERITLTVHGPDGDRTLDLSSPNRAIWPAAEGGPITKGELADYVQTVSTPFLASTGDRPVSLERYRDGIDGESFFSKNPPKGTPDFVQSVMCTYNSGRKHPQIVLTETAAIVWAVQMNTVVFHPWASLASNTDNPVELRIDLDPQPGTGIAEAIPAAHELRAVLREAGLEAFIKTSGNRGLHVFCPIVPEWEFLTVRHAVIAAGRELERRMPDRVTTAWWKEERGERIFVDFNQANRDRTMAGAYSPRALPAATVSTPISWDELDDVDPTRFTVRTVPQRLADLGDPWARMQDAPGCIDTLLSWWDRDVENGLGEMPFPPEFPKMPGEPPRVQPSKKVAANWDENGEPVPGR
;
A
#
# COMPACT_ATOMS: atom_id res chain seq x y z
N MET A 1 -33.65 18.59 6.01
CA MET A 1 -33.18 18.45 7.40
C MET A 1 -31.66 18.54 7.39
N ALA A 2 -31.04 19.26 8.32
CA ALA A 2 -29.59 19.26 8.43
C ALA A 2 -29.11 17.82 8.68
N SER A 3 -28.02 17.38 8.04
CA SER A 3 -27.44 16.09 8.36
C SER A 3 -27.00 16.10 9.83
N GLU A 4 -27.21 14.98 10.51
CA GLU A 4 -26.74 14.78 11.88
C GLU A 4 -25.24 15.07 11.98
N ARG A 5 -24.82 15.73 13.06
CA ARG A 5 -23.42 16.08 13.34
C ARG A 5 -23.13 15.77 14.79
N ILE A 6 -21.95 15.21 15.04
CA ILE A 6 -21.37 15.09 16.37
C ILE A 6 -20.06 15.88 16.41
N THR A 7 -19.71 16.33 17.61
CA THR A 7 -18.44 16.99 17.87
C THR A 7 -17.53 16.00 18.58
N LEU A 8 -16.34 15.78 18.02
CA LEU A 8 -15.30 14.90 18.53
C LEU A 8 -14.21 15.75 19.16
N THR A 9 -13.75 15.35 20.35
CA THR A 9 -12.50 15.84 20.94
C THR A 9 -11.41 14.85 20.56
N VAL A 10 -10.42 15.29 19.80
CA VAL A 10 -9.30 14.48 19.33
C VAL A 10 -8.03 14.96 20.03
N HIS A 11 -7.42 14.07 20.80
CA HIS A 11 -6.15 14.34 21.48
C HIS A 11 -5.01 14.42 20.46
N GLY A 12 -4.12 15.40 20.62
CA GLY A 12 -2.98 15.64 19.74
C GLY A 12 -1.75 16.15 20.49
N PRO A 13 -0.60 16.28 19.79
CA PRO A 13 0.67 16.68 20.39
C PRO A 13 0.63 18.11 20.97
N ASP A 14 -0.17 19.00 20.38
CA ASP A 14 -0.34 20.39 20.82
C ASP A 14 -1.60 20.62 21.68
N GLY A 15 -2.18 19.54 22.20
CA GLY A 15 -3.43 19.54 22.98
C GLY A 15 -4.64 19.06 22.18
N ASP A 16 -5.82 19.20 22.80
CA ASP A 16 -7.08 18.70 22.26
C ASP A 16 -7.58 19.57 21.10
N ARG A 17 -8.04 18.91 20.03
CA ARG A 17 -8.73 19.57 18.92
C ARG A 17 -10.19 19.17 18.89
N THR A 18 -11.05 20.11 18.52
CA THR A 18 -12.48 19.86 18.33
C THR A 18 -12.79 19.75 16.84
N LEU A 19 -13.36 18.61 16.41
CA LEU A 19 -13.73 18.34 15.03
C LEU A 19 -15.20 17.97 14.92
N ASP A 20 -15.89 18.52 13.92
CA ASP A 20 -17.24 18.09 13.58
C ASP A 20 -17.22 16.90 12.61
N LEU A 21 -17.89 15.82 13.00
CA LEU A 21 -18.16 14.68 12.13
C LEU A 21 -19.62 14.73 11.66
N SER A 22 -19.82 14.91 10.35
CA SER A 22 -21.16 14.91 9.75
C SER A 22 -21.55 13.51 9.26
N SER A 23 -22.83 13.19 9.39
CA SER A 23 -23.43 11.89 9.05
C SER A 23 -22.72 10.73 9.78
N PRO A 24 -22.56 10.80 11.12
CA PRO A 24 -21.84 9.79 11.89
C PRO A 24 -22.45 8.40 11.72
N ASN A 25 -23.78 8.29 11.66
CA ASN A 25 -24.51 7.04 11.51
C ASN A 25 -24.55 6.48 10.08
N ARG A 26 -23.90 7.13 9.11
CA ARG A 26 -23.86 6.62 7.74
C ARG A 26 -23.03 5.34 7.70
N ALA A 27 -23.60 4.26 7.18
CA ALA A 27 -22.89 3.02 6.95
C ALA A 27 -21.76 3.23 5.92
N ILE A 28 -20.52 2.93 6.32
CA ILE A 28 -19.38 2.86 5.42
C ILE A 28 -19.23 1.43 4.91
N TRP A 29 -19.40 0.43 5.79
CA TRP A 29 -19.51 -0.99 5.44
C TRP A 29 -20.88 -1.54 5.86
N PRO A 30 -21.87 -1.57 4.95
CA PRO A 30 -23.23 -2.02 5.27
C PRO A 30 -23.31 -3.52 5.63
N ALA A 31 -22.45 -4.34 5.04
CA ALA A 31 -22.46 -5.80 5.16
C ALA A 31 -21.39 -6.36 6.12
N ALA A 32 -20.80 -5.52 6.97
CA ALA A 32 -19.80 -5.97 7.94
C ALA A 32 -20.39 -6.95 8.96
N GLU A 33 -19.58 -7.91 9.41
CA GLU A 33 -19.97 -8.87 10.44
C GLU A 33 -20.31 -8.14 11.77
N GLY A 34 -21.40 -8.55 12.42
CA GLY A 34 -21.92 -7.87 13.61
C GLY A 34 -22.76 -6.63 13.31
N GLY A 35 -23.06 -6.34 12.03
CA GLY A 35 -23.89 -5.23 11.57
C GLY A 35 -23.08 -4.11 10.92
N PRO A 36 -23.74 -3.11 10.31
CA PRO A 36 -23.06 -2.04 9.58
C PRO A 36 -21.99 -1.35 10.40
N ILE A 37 -20.81 -1.09 9.82
CA ILE A 37 -19.80 -0.19 10.40
C ILE A 37 -20.07 1.22 9.89
N THR A 38 -20.28 2.13 10.82
CA THR A 38 -20.62 3.53 10.55
C THR A 38 -19.40 4.42 10.37
N LYS A 39 -19.62 5.64 9.87
CA LYS A 39 -18.57 6.68 9.78
C LYS A 39 -18.05 7.08 11.17
N GLY A 40 -18.93 7.09 12.17
CA GLY A 40 -18.56 7.32 13.57
C GLY A 40 -17.60 6.25 14.10
N GLU A 41 -17.91 4.97 13.87
CA GLU A 41 -17.03 3.85 14.23
C GLU A 41 -15.68 3.92 13.50
N LEU A 42 -15.66 4.30 12.22
CA LEU A 42 -14.40 4.52 11.51
C LEU A 42 -13.57 5.66 12.13
N ALA A 43 -14.22 6.74 12.56
CA ALA A 43 -13.55 7.85 13.23
C ALA A 43 -12.97 7.43 14.60
N ASP A 44 -13.67 6.57 15.35
CA ASP A 44 -13.20 5.99 16.60
C ASP A 44 -12.01 5.04 16.38
N TYR A 45 -12.10 4.18 15.36
CA TYR A 45 -11.03 3.28 14.96
C TYR A 45 -9.73 4.03 14.68
N VAL A 46 -9.76 5.06 13.81
CA VAL A 46 -8.53 5.79 13.44
C VAL A 46 -7.94 6.56 14.61
N GLN A 47 -8.75 7.00 15.58
CA GLN A 47 -8.24 7.60 16.81
C GLN A 47 -7.50 6.56 17.65
N THR A 48 -8.07 5.37 17.79
CA THR A 48 -7.51 4.27 18.60
C THR A 48 -6.18 3.76 18.04
N VAL A 49 -6.06 3.63 16.71
CA VAL A 49 -4.81 3.17 16.06
C VAL A 49 -3.86 4.30 15.68
N SER A 50 -4.16 5.55 16.06
CA SER A 50 -3.48 6.73 15.52
C SER A 50 -1.97 6.75 15.79
N THR A 51 -1.53 6.35 16.98
CA THR A 51 -0.10 6.34 17.33
C THR A 51 0.73 5.43 16.41
N PRO A 52 0.45 4.12 16.29
CA PRO A 52 1.21 3.26 15.37
C PRO A 52 0.89 3.52 13.89
N PHE A 53 -0.31 4.04 13.56
CA PHE A 53 -0.58 4.55 12.22
C PHE A 53 0.38 5.69 11.87
N LEU A 54 0.54 6.71 12.73
CA LEU A 54 1.43 7.84 12.47
C LEU A 54 2.91 7.43 12.48
N ALA A 55 3.32 6.50 13.34
CA ALA A 55 4.69 5.99 13.37
C ALA A 55 5.13 5.35 12.02
N SER A 56 4.19 4.74 11.30
CA SER A 56 4.45 4.07 10.02
C SER A 56 4.07 4.92 8.79
N THR A 57 2.93 5.61 8.85
CA THR A 57 2.26 6.27 7.73
C THR A 57 2.30 7.80 7.82
N GLY A 58 2.60 8.35 9.00
CA GLY A 58 2.69 9.78 9.23
C GLY A 58 3.87 10.45 8.52
N ASP A 59 3.82 11.77 8.41
CA ASP A 59 4.86 12.61 7.81
C ASP A 59 5.20 12.28 6.34
N ARG A 60 4.28 11.60 5.65
CA ARG A 60 4.41 11.21 4.24
C ARG A 60 3.34 11.90 3.40
N PRO A 61 3.64 12.25 2.14
CA PRO A 61 2.59 12.51 1.16
C PRO A 61 1.63 11.32 1.08
N VAL A 62 0.32 11.55 1.19
CA VAL A 62 -0.68 10.48 1.21
C VAL A 62 -1.72 10.70 0.11
N SER A 63 -2.05 9.63 -0.62
CA SER A 63 -3.25 9.61 -1.47
C SER A 63 -4.41 9.04 -0.67
N LEU A 64 -5.52 9.76 -0.64
CA LEU A 64 -6.72 9.37 0.11
C LEU A 64 -7.73 8.74 -0.86
N GLU A 65 -8.08 7.47 -0.65
CA GLU A 65 -9.17 6.83 -1.38
C GLU A 65 -10.49 7.05 -0.63
N ARG A 66 -11.43 7.71 -1.29
CA ARG A 66 -12.63 8.27 -0.66
C ARG A 66 -13.89 7.63 -1.22
N TYR A 67 -14.82 7.34 -0.32
CA TYR A 67 -16.08 6.62 -0.60
C TYR A 67 -17.25 7.46 -0.10
N ARG A 68 -17.82 8.27 -1.00
CA ARG A 68 -18.89 9.20 -0.60
C ARG A 68 -20.11 8.45 -0.08
N ASP A 69 -20.47 7.32 -0.67
CA ASP A 69 -21.71 6.61 -0.37
C ASP A 69 -21.44 5.23 0.27
N GLY A 70 -20.30 5.11 0.98
CA GLY A 70 -19.83 3.83 1.52
C GLY A 70 -19.10 3.00 0.47
N ILE A 71 -18.59 1.84 0.88
CA ILE A 71 -17.69 1.02 0.04
C ILE A 71 -18.38 0.39 -1.18
N ASP A 72 -19.70 0.30 -1.18
CA ASP A 72 -20.50 -0.20 -2.30
C ASP A 72 -20.74 0.88 -3.38
N GLY A 73 -20.38 2.13 -3.09
CA GLY A 73 -20.44 3.26 -4.02
C GLY A 73 -19.15 3.49 -4.79
N GLU A 74 -19.13 4.53 -5.62
CA GLU A 74 -17.93 4.92 -6.36
C GLU A 74 -16.80 5.43 -5.44
N SER A 75 -15.58 4.98 -5.71
CA SER A 75 -14.37 5.50 -5.08
C SER A 75 -13.71 6.57 -5.94
N PHE A 76 -12.97 7.47 -5.30
CA PHE A 76 -12.05 8.38 -5.99
C PHE A 76 -10.82 8.68 -5.16
N PHE A 77 -9.70 8.93 -5.84
CA PHE A 77 -8.46 9.34 -5.20
C PHE A 77 -8.38 10.85 -5.05
N SER A 78 -7.99 11.31 -3.87
CA SER A 78 -7.75 12.71 -3.54
C SER A 78 -6.34 12.88 -3.00
N LYS A 79 -5.53 13.69 -3.69
CA LYS A 79 -4.14 14.00 -3.31
C LYS A 79 -4.02 15.43 -2.78
N ASN A 80 -4.58 16.38 -3.51
CA ASN A 80 -4.45 17.80 -3.22
C ASN A 80 -5.30 18.23 -2.02
N PRO A 81 -4.83 19.17 -1.20
CA PRO A 81 -5.64 19.78 -0.14
C PRO A 81 -6.81 20.58 -0.78
N PRO A 82 -8.08 20.25 -0.46
CA PRO A 82 -9.22 21.01 -0.96
C PRO A 82 -9.32 22.40 -0.31
N LYS A 83 -10.17 23.27 -0.89
CA LYS A 83 -10.49 24.56 -0.26
C LYS A 83 -11.15 24.32 1.11
N GLY A 84 -10.68 25.03 2.14
CA GLY A 84 -11.19 24.90 3.50
C GLY A 84 -10.55 23.75 4.29
N THR A 85 -9.45 23.18 3.82
CA THR A 85 -8.58 22.33 4.64
C THR A 85 -8.16 23.08 5.92
N PRO A 86 -8.30 22.46 7.11
CA PRO A 86 -7.83 23.04 8.37
C PRO A 86 -6.33 23.33 8.36
N ASP A 87 -5.90 24.30 9.15
CA ASP A 87 -4.50 24.73 9.27
C ASP A 87 -3.55 23.63 9.79
N PHE A 88 -4.06 22.73 10.62
CA PHE A 88 -3.31 21.58 11.14
C PHE A 88 -3.12 20.44 10.12
N VAL A 89 -3.78 20.48 8.96
CA VAL A 89 -3.58 19.51 7.89
C VAL A 89 -2.53 20.05 6.92
N GLN A 90 -1.35 19.46 6.98
CA GLN A 90 -0.21 19.91 6.20
C GLN A 90 -0.26 19.43 4.74
N SER A 91 0.60 20.02 3.90
CA SER A 91 0.84 19.53 2.54
C SER A 91 2.26 19.82 2.08
N VAL A 92 2.73 19.03 1.12
CA VAL A 92 4.06 19.18 0.50
C VAL A 92 3.94 19.16 -1.02
N MET A 93 4.79 19.90 -1.73
CA MET A 93 4.83 19.88 -3.18
C MET A 93 5.50 18.59 -3.68
N CYS A 94 4.75 17.71 -4.33
CA CYS A 94 5.27 16.47 -4.91
C CYS A 94 5.51 16.64 -6.42
N THR A 95 6.60 16.06 -6.92
CA THR A 95 6.83 15.87 -8.36
C THR A 95 6.37 14.46 -8.75
N TYR A 96 5.56 14.36 -9.81
CA TYR A 96 5.00 13.09 -10.32
C TYR A 96 5.83 12.55 -11.49
N ASN A 97 5.57 11.30 -11.90
CA ASN A 97 6.27 10.65 -13.02
C ASN A 97 6.12 11.41 -14.36
N SER A 98 5.08 12.22 -14.50
CA SER A 98 4.87 13.10 -15.66
C SER A 98 5.72 14.38 -15.64
N GLY A 99 6.48 14.63 -14.55
CA GLY A 99 7.19 15.88 -14.29
C GLY A 99 6.30 17.00 -13.72
N ARG A 100 4.98 16.81 -13.69
CA ARG A 100 4.05 17.77 -13.06
C ARG A 100 4.30 17.85 -11.55
N LYS A 101 4.00 19.01 -10.98
CA LYS A 101 4.10 19.26 -9.54
C LYS A 101 2.75 19.66 -8.97
N HIS A 102 2.33 18.98 -7.89
CA HIS A 102 1.10 19.34 -7.16
C HIS A 102 1.29 19.17 -5.66
N PRO A 103 0.67 20.03 -4.82
CA PRO A 103 0.67 19.83 -3.38
C PRO A 103 -0.11 18.56 -3.02
N GLN A 104 0.40 17.78 -2.09
CA GLN A 104 -0.25 16.57 -1.60
C GLN A 104 -0.37 16.63 -0.07
N ILE A 105 -1.49 16.15 0.46
CA ILE A 105 -1.78 16.12 1.90
C ILE A 105 -0.72 15.30 2.64
N VAL A 106 -0.35 15.76 3.84
CA VAL A 106 0.50 15.08 4.80
C VAL A 106 -0.25 14.96 6.12
N LEU A 107 -0.26 13.77 6.72
CA LEU A 107 -0.90 13.52 8.01
C LEU A 107 0.16 13.47 9.09
N THR A 108 0.11 14.40 10.04
CA THR A 108 1.15 14.57 11.09
C THR A 108 0.58 14.41 12.51
N GLU A 109 -0.74 14.28 12.65
CA GLU A 109 -1.42 14.15 13.94
C GLU A 109 -2.79 13.48 13.77
N THR A 110 -3.35 12.96 14.87
CA THR A 110 -4.61 12.19 14.88
C THR A 110 -5.79 12.97 14.30
N ALA A 111 -5.88 14.26 14.60
CA ALA A 111 -6.95 15.11 14.07
C ALA A 111 -6.92 15.22 12.54
N ALA A 112 -5.75 15.19 11.90
CA ALA A 112 -5.64 15.16 10.45
C ALA A 112 -6.20 13.85 9.86
N ILE A 113 -6.02 12.72 10.55
CA ILE A 113 -6.58 11.42 10.13
C ILE A 113 -8.11 11.43 10.28
N VAL A 114 -8.62 11.91 11.41
CA VAL A 114 -10.07 12.06 11.64
C VAL A 114 -10.70 13.02 10.64
N TRP A 115 -10.02 14.12 10.29
CA TRP A 115 -10.44 15.02 9.23
C TRP A 115 -10.52 14.31 7.87
N ALA A 116 -9.55 13.45 7.54
CA ALA A 116 -9.60 12.65 6.33
C ALA A 116 -10.82 11.68 6.33
N VAL A 117 -11.13 11.06 7.46
CA VAL A 117 -12.37 10.26 7.63
C VAL A 117 -13.63 11.12 7.50
N GLN A 118 -13.64 12.35 8.03
CA GLN A 118 -14.73 13.31 7.82
C GLN A 118 -14.91 13.62 6.32
N MET A 119 -13.82 13.62 5.57
CA MET A 119 -13.80 13.73 4.11
C MET A 119 -14.16 12.42 3.40
N ASN A 120 -14.59 11.38 4.12
CA ASN A 120 -14.98 10.07 3.60
C ASN A 120 -13.81 9.22 3.09
N THR A 121 -12.59 9.47 3.55
CA THR A 121 -11.47 8.56 3.30
C THR A 121 -11.68 7.25 4.02
N VAL A 122 -11.43 6.14 3.32
CA VAL A 122 -11.42 4.79 3.88
C VAL A 122 -10.03 4.18 3.81
N VAL A 123 -9.33 4.36 2.67
CA VAL A 123 -7.99 3.78 2.45
C VAL A 123 -6.96 4.90 2.31
N PHE A 124 -5.84 4.73 3.00
CA PHE A 124 -4.72 5.66 3.04
C PHE A 124 -3.52 5.05 2.31
N HIS A 125 -2.99 5.77 1.33
CA HIS A 125 -1.86 5.31 0.51
C HIS A 125 -0.65 6.24 0.67
N PRO A 126 0.18 6.05 1.71
CA PRO A 126 1.37 6.86 1.92
C PRO A 126 2.46 6.55 0.90
N TRP A 127 3.22 7.57 0.54
CA TRP A 127 4.46 7.42 -0.22
C TRP A 127 5.54 6.70 0.61
N ALA A 128 6.53 6.13 -0.09
CA ALA A 128 7.71 5.50 0.54
C ALA A 128 8.73 6.52 1.08
N SER A 129 8.62 7.77 0.65
CA SER A 129 9.42 8.91 1.10
C SER A 129 8.66 9.78 2.10
N LEU A 130 9.41 10.53 2.91
CA LEU A 130 8.87 11.52 3.84
C LEU A 130 8.57 12.84 3.12
N ALA A 131 7.74 13.68 3.72
CA ALA A 131 7.46 15.03 3.23
C ALA A 131 8.69 15.95 3.27
N SER A 132 9.65 15.67 4.16
CA SER A 132 10.91 16.41 4.25
C SER A 132 11.86 16.15 3.07
N ASN A 133 11.74 14.99 2.42
CA ASN A 133 12.50 14.61 1.23
C ASN A 133 11.63 13.69 0.38
N THR A 134 10.78 14.26 -0.48
CA THR A 134 9.75 13.50 -1.22
C THR A 134 10.33 12.58 -2.28
N ASP A 135 11.60 12.72 -2.63
CA ASP A 135 12.20 12.08 -3.79
C ASP A 135 13.01 10.82 -3.42
N ASN A 136 13.53 10.75 -2.19
CA ASN A 136 14.32 9.63 -1.69
C ASN A 136 13.51 8.82 -0.66
N PRO A 137 13.09 7.58 -0.98
CA PRO A 137 12.38 6.71 -0.05
C PRO A 137 13.17 6.42 1.23
N VAL A 138 12.45 6.33 2.35
CA VAL A 138 12.97 5.83 3.64
C VAL A 138 12.62 4.34 3.84
N GLU A 139 11.93 3.74 2.86
CA GLU A 139 11.50 2.36 2.90
C GLU A 139 11.63 1.71 1.53
N LEU A 140 12.19 0.51 1.50
CA LEU A 140 12.02 -0.44 0.40
C LEU A 140 10.74 -1.25 0.66
N ARG A 141 9.87 -1.38 -0.35
CA ARG A 141 8.56 -2.05 -0.22
C ARG A 141 8.39 -3.09 -1.31
N ILE A 142 8.01 -4.31 -0.93
CA ILE A 142 7.78 -5.44 -1.83
C ILE A 142 6.38 -5.99 -1.59
N ASP A 143 5.61 -6.11 -2.67
CA ASP A 143 4.26 -6.66 -2.68
C ASP A 143 4.28 -8.09 -3.22
N LEU A 144 3.85 -9.04 -2.39
CA LEU A 144 3.68 -10.44 -2.74
C LEU A 144 2.20 -10.66 -3.08
N ASP A 145 1.88 -10.63 -4.37
CA ASP A 145 0.52 -10.68 -4.90
C ASP A 145 0.15 -12.09 -5.40
N PRO A 146 -0.75 -12.81 -4.71
CA PRO A 146 -1.24 -14.09 -5.16
C PRO A 146 -2.02 -13.97 -6.48
N GLN A 147 -1.55 -14.68 -7.50
CA GLN A 147 -2.22 -14.78 -8.80
C GLN A 147 -3.38 -15.80 -8.74
N PRO A 148 -4.29 -15.83 -9.73
CA PRO A 148 -5.35 -16.84 -9.79
C PRO A 148 -4.79 -18.26 -9.59
N GLY A 149 -5.44 -19.05 -8.73
CA GLY A 149 -4.94 -20.37 -8.31
C GLY A 149 -4.08 -20.36 -7.03
N THR A 150 -3.67 -19.19 -6.54
CA THR A 150 -2.89 -19.04 -5.30
C THR A 150 -3.57 -18.10 -4.30
N GLY A 151 -3.15 -18.17 -3.04
CA GLY A 151 -3.63 -17.32 -1.95
C GLY A 151 -2.56 -17.05 -0.90
N ILE A 152 -3.03 -16.76 0.33
CA ILE A 152 -2.13 -16.43 1.46
C ILE A 152 -1.20 -17.61 1.82
N ALA A 153 -1.67 -18.84 1.69
CA ALA A 153 -0.90 -20.05 1.98
C ALA A 153 0.34 -20.19 1.09
N GLU A 154 0.24 -19.80 -0.18
CA GLU A 154 1.38 -19.76 -1.10
C GLU A 154 2.28 -18.54 -0.86
N ALA A 155 1.71 -17.41 -0.40
CA ALA A 155 2.45 -16.19 -0.10
C ALA A 155 3.33 -16.30 1.15
N ILE A 156 2.91 -17.02 2.19
CA ILE A 156 3.64 -17.21 3.45
C ILE A 156 5.08 -17.72 3.22
N PRO A 157 5.31 -18.86 2.55
CA PRO A 157 6.67 -19.36 2.33
C PRO A 157 7.48 -18.49 1.36
N ALA A 158 6.83 -17.81 0.40
CA ALA A 158 7.51 -16.81 -0.42
C ALA A 158 7.98 -15.61 0.44
N ALA A 159 7.21 -15.20 1.44
CA ALA A 159 7.58 -14.14 2.36
C ALA A 159 8.75 -14.54 3.29
N HIS A 160 8.79 -15.79 3.77
CA HIS A 160 9.93 -16.30 4.54
C HIS A 160 11.22 -16.33 3.72
N GLU A 161 11.16 -16.82 2.48
CA GLU A 161 12.34 -16.82 1.62
C GLU A 161 12.73 -15.38 1.24
N LEU A 162 11.78 -14.49 1.00
CA LEU A 162 12.06 -13.07 0.78
C LEU A 162 12.75 -12.44 1.99
N ARG A 163 12.33 -12.78 3.21
CA ARG A 163 13.02 -12.34 4.45
C ARG A 163 14.47 -12.82 4.47
N ALA A 164 14.73 -14.07 4.06
CA ALA A 164 16.09 -14.60 3.98
C ALA A 164 16.94 -13.84 2.94
N VAL A 165 16.40 -13.61 1.74
CA VAL A 165 17.03 -12.81 0.68
C VAL A 165 17.37 -11.40 1.17
N LEU A 166 16.42 -10.71 1.81
CA LEU A 166 16.63 -9.35 2.33
C LEU A 166 17.66 -9.32 3.46
N ARG A 167 17.67 -10.32 4.33
CA ARG A 167 18.67 -10.46 5.40
C ARG A 167 20.07 -10.68 4.84
N GLU A 168 20.22 -11.49 3.78
CA GLU A 168 21.50 -11.65 3.08
C GLU A 168 21.99 -10.35 2.44
N ALA A 169 21.06 -9.48 2.02
CA ALA A 169 21.38 -8.14 1.56
C ALA A 169 21.73 -7.15 2.69
N GLY A 170 21.61 -7.56 3.95
CA GLY A 170 21.86 -6.72 5.13
C GLY A 170 20.67 -5.88 5.56
N LEU A 171 19.45 -6.21 5.12
CA LEU A 171 18.22 -5.49 5.47
C LEU A 171 17.39 -6.26 6.48
N GLU A 172 16.88 -5.56 7.50
CA GLU A 172 15.86 -6.10 8.38
C GLU A 172 14.48 -5.92 7.75
N ALA A 173 13.71 -6.99 7.66
CA ALA A 173 12.41 -6.99 7.02
C ALA A 173 11.28 -6.97 8.06
N PHE A 174 10.23 -6.21 7.77
CA PHE A 174 9.00 -6.09 8.53
C PHE A 174 7.84 -6.49 7.62
N ILE A 175 6.80 -7.11 8.17
CA ILE A 175 5.72 -7.67 7.35
C ILE A 175 4.35 -7.22 7.85
N LYS A 176 3.43 -7.05 6.89
CA LYS A 176 2.01 -6.82 7.15
C LYS A 176 1.14 -7.59 6.18
N THR A 177 -0.07 -7.94 6.63
CA THR A 177 -1.10 -8.34 5.68
C THR A 177 -1.48 -7.14 4.82
N SER A 178 -1.83 -7.38 3.55
CA SER A 178 -2.39 -6.33 2.71
C SER A 178 -3.79 -5.91 3.17
N GLY A 179 -4.48 -6.75 3.97
CA GLY A 179 -5.91 -6.64 4.22
C GLY A 179 -6.76 -7.13 3.03
N ASN A 180 -6.15 -7.66 1.98
CA ASN A 180 -6.82 -8.35 0.87
C ASN A 180 -6.25 -9.79 0.78
N ARG A 181 -5.63 -10.17 -0.34
CA ARG A 181 -5.12 -11.53 -0.56
C ARG A 181 -3.61 -11.68 -0.29
N GLY A 182 -2.84 -10.61 -0.49
CA GLY A 182 -1.37 -10.65 -0.46
C GLY A 182 -0.73 -10.17 0.84
N LEU A 183 0.61 -10.22 0.85
CA LEU A 183 1.48 -9.77 1.93
C LEU A 183 2.34 -8.62 1.42
N HIS A 184 2.65 -7.66 2.30
CA HIS A 184 3.65 -6.65 1.99
C HIS A 184 4.84 -6.75 2.94
N VAL A 185 6.04 -6.72 2.39
CA VAL A 185 7.31 -6.75 3.11
C VAL A 185 8.01 -5.41 2.96
N PHE A 186 8.46 -4.85 4.07
CA PHE A 186 9.04 -3.52 4.20
C PHE A 186 10.44 -3.63 4.79
N CYS A 187 11.38 -2.84 4.30
CA CYS A 187 12.67 -2.64 4.95
C CYS A 187 12.91 -1.15 5.14
N PRO A 188 13.19 -0.66 6.36
CA PRO A 188 13.67 0.71 6.56
C PRO A 188 15.02 0.88 5.83
N ILE A 189 15.19 1.98 5.10
CA ILE A 189 16.43 2.30 4.39
C ILE A 189 16.83 3.75 4.59
N VAL A 190 18.13 4.05 4.49
CA VAL A 190 18.59 5.44 4.47
C VAL A 190 18.08 6.16 3.21
N PRO A 191 17.63 7.42 3.31
CA PRO A 191 17.04 8.16 2.19
C PRO A 191 18.10 8.76 1.25
N GLU A 192 18.99 7.92 0.72
CA GLU A 192 20.10 8.33 -0.15
C GLU A 192 19.84 8.05 -1.64
N TRP A 193 18.84 7.22 -1.95
CA TRP A 193 18.53 6.80 -3.31
C TRP A 193 17.14 7.24 -3.73
N GLU A 194 17.02 7.68 -4.98
CA GLU A 194 15.75 8.00 -5.62
C GLU A 194 14.91 6.75 -5.90
N PHE A 195 13.60 6.94 -6.08
CA PHE A 195 12.63 5.84 -6.37
C PHE A 195 13.08 4.87 -7.47
N LEU A 196 13.70 5.36 -8.55
CA LEU A 196 14.14 4.50 -9.65
C LEU A 196 15.22 3.52 -9.19
N THR A 197 16.19 3.99 -8.42
CA THR A 197 17.28 3.18 -7.88
C THR A 197 16.77 2.21 -6.82
N VAL A 198 15.84 2.64 -5.95
CA VAL A 198 15.16 1.74 -5.01
C VAL A 198 14.38 0.64 -5.76
N ARG A 199 13.75 0.97 -6.89
CA ARG A 199 13.08 -0.03 -7.74
C ARG A 199 14.05 -1.04 -8.33
N HIS A 200 15.25 -0.64 -8.73
CA HIS A 200 16.29 -1.59 -9.19
C HIS A 200 16.68 -2.58 -8.09
N ALA A 201 16.83 -2.11 -6.86
CA ALA A 201 17.06 -2.99 -5.71
C ALA A 201 15.89 -3.97 -5.47
N VAL A 202 14.64 -3.51 -5.61
CA VAL A 202 13.45 -4.38 -5.52
C VAL A 202 13.41 -5.43 -6.64
N ILE A 203 13.79 -5.06 -7.88
CA ILE A 203 13.89 -6.02 -8.99
C ILE A 203 14.96 -7.08 -8.68
N ALA A 204 16.12 -6.68 -8.17
CA ALA A 204 17.19 -7.61 -7.81
C ALA A 204 16.72 -8.61 -6.73
N ALA A 205 16.05 -8.11 -5.68
CA ALA A 205 15.47 -8.96 -4.63
C ALA A 205 14.40 -9.91 -5.20
N GLY A 206 13.51 -9.41 -6.06
CA GLY A 206 12.47 -10.22 -6.70
C GLY A 206 13.03 -11.33 -7.59
N ARG A 207 14.07 -11.03 -8.39
CA ARG A 207 14.76 -12.03 -9.23
C ARG A 207 15.48 -13.07 -8.41
N GLU A 208 16.13 -12.65 -7.32
CA GLU A 208 16.78 -13.59 -6.40
C GLU A 208 15.76 -14.54 -5.78
N LEU A 209 14.62 -14.02 -5.33
CA LEU A 209 13.51 -14.85 -4.83
C LEU A 209 12.97 -15.81 -5.90
N GLU A 210 12.72 -15.33 -7.11
CA GLU A 210 12.27 -16.17 -8.24
C GLU A 210 13.29 -17.26 -8.60
N ARG A 211 14.60 -16.96 -8.56
CA ARG A 211 15.66 -17.97 -8.77
C ARG A 211 15.63 -19.08 -7.72
N ARG A 212 15.31 -18.77 -6.47
CA ARG A 212 15.23 -19.75 -5.37
C ARG A 212 13.92 -20.52 -5.35
N MET A 213 12.84 -19.91 -5.86
CA MET A 213 11.50 -20.47 -5.84
C MET A 213 10.81 -20.41 -7.21
N PRO A 214 11.42 -20.93 -8.31
CA PRO A 214 10.95 -20.69 -9.68
C PRO A 214 9.57 -21.29 -9.98
N ASP A 215 9.16 -22.32 -9.24
CA ASP A 215 7.84 -22.95 -9.38
C ASP A 215 6.75 -22.24 -8.56
N ARG A 216 7.12 -21.27 -7.71
CA ARG A 216 6.21 -20.66 -6.72
C ARG A 216 6.16 -19.14 -6.78
N VAL A 217 7.20 -18.51 -7.29
CA VAL A 217 7.35 -17.06 -7.37
C VAL A 217 7.64 -16.67 -8.81
N THR A 218 7.14 -15.52 -9.23
CA THR A 218 7.47 -14.94 -10.53
C THR A 218 7.64 -13.42 -10.50
N THR A 219 8.52 -12.91 -11.37
CA THR A 219 8.63 -11.48 -11.67
C THR A 219 8.08 -11.12 -13.06
N ALA A 220 7.38 -12.06 -13.72
CA ALA A 220 6.84 -11.84 -15.06
C ALA A 220 5.78 -10.72 -15.07
N TRP A 221 6.01 -9.71 -15.92
CA TRP A 221 5.11 -8.57 -16.02
C TRP A 221 3.75 -8.96 -16.60
N TRP A 222 3.74 -9.79 -17.64
CA TRP A 222 2.54 -10.24 -18.34
C TRP A 222 1.78 -11.28 -17.53
N LYS A 223 0.47 -11.08 -17.36
CA LYS A 223 -0.35 -11.93 -16.47
C LYS A 223 -0.40 -13.38 -16.95
N GLU A 224 -0.41 -13.58 -18.25
CA GLU A 224 -0.41 -14.88 -18.93
C GLU A 224 0.86 -15.69 -18.68
N GLU A 225 1.98 -15.05 -18.33
CA GLU A 225 3.26 -15.71 -18.05
C GLU A 225 3.41 -16.10 -16.57
N ARG A 226 2.56 -15.57 -15.69
CA ARG A 226 2.71 -15.75 -14.23
C ARG A 226 2.39 -17.18 -13.79
N GLY A 227 1.34 -17.77 -14.38
CA GLY A 227 0.78 -19.05 -13.93
C GLY A 227 0.27 -18.98 -12.49
N GLU A 228 0.22 -20.13 -11.81
CA GLU A 228 -0.21 -20.26 -10.41
C GLU A 228 0.96 -19.99 -9.46
N ARG A 229 1.50 -18.77 -9.50
CA ARG A 229 2.64 -18.33 -8.68
C ARG A 229 2.33 -17.04 -7.94
N ILE A 230 3.10 -16.76 -6.90
CA ILE A 230 3.12 -15.45 -6.24
C ILE A 230 3.89 -14.47 -7.13
N PHE A 231 3.24 -13.38 -7.51
CA PHE A 231 3.88 -12.31 -8.27
C PHE A 231 4.56 -11.33 -7.32
N VAL A 232 5.83 -11.05 -7.58
CA VAL A 232 6.54 -9.95 -6.91
C VAL A 232 6.26 -8.68 -7.71
N ASP A 233 5.36 -7.82 -7.21
CA ASP A 233 5.04 -6.57 -7.90
C ASP A 233 6.11 -5.51 -7.63
N PHE A 234 7.23 -5.64 -8.34
CA PHE A 234 8.35 -4.70 -8.30
C PHE A 234 7.94 -3.28 -8.72
N ASN A 235 6.83 -3.11 -9.46
CA ASN A 235 6.38 -1.80 -9.88
C ASN A 235 5.71 -1.02 -8.75
N GLN A 236 5.41 -1.62 -7.60
CA GLN A 236 5.01 -0.90 -6.39
C GLN A 236 6.12 -0.02 -5.80
N ALA A 237 7.38 -0.29 -6.15
CA ALA A 237 8.52 0.55 -5.77
C ALA A 237 8.62 1.85 -6.58
N ASN A 238 7.80 2.01 -7.63
CA ASN A 238 7.77 3.27 -8.35
C ASN A 238 7.16 4.39 -7.50
N ARG A 239 7.56 5.62 -7.85
CA ARG A 239 6.95 6.84 -7.38
C ARG A 239 5.45 6.88 -7.72
N ASP A 240 4.66 7.42 -6.79
CA ASP A 240 3.21 7.63 -6.93
C ASP A 240 2.37 6.35 -7.13
N ARG A 241 2.82 5.22 -6.56
CA ARG A 241 2.06 3.97 -6.55
C ARG A 241 1.21 3.83 -5.30
N THR A 242 0.02 3.27 -5.47
CA THR A 242 -0.91 3.05 -4.37
C THR A 242 -0.59 1.75 -3.65
N MET A 243 -0.18 1.86 -2.39
CA MET A 243 -0.09 0.73 -1.45
C MET A 243 -0.78 1.16 -0.16
N ALA A 244 -1.72 0.35 0.35
CA ALA A 244 -2.40 0.68 1.60
C ALA A 244 -1.36 0.75 2.75
N GLY A 245 -1.38 1.83 3.52
CA GLY A 245 -0.51 2.03 4.68
C GLY A 245 -0.81 1.02 5.79
N ALA A 246 0.13 0.84 6.71
CA ALA A 246 -0.12 0.07 7.92
C ALA A 246 -1.27 0.68 8.72
N TYR A 247 -2.15 -0.16 9.26
CA TYR A 247 -3.41 0.20 9.94
C TYR A 247 -4.44 0.92 9.06
N SER A 248 -4.22 1.01 7.75
CA SER A 248 -5.26 1.47 6.83
C SER A 248 -6.36 0.41 6.69
N PRO A 249 -7.65 0.77 6.86
CA PRO A 249 -8.76 -0.07 6.43
C PRO A 249 -8.70 -0.33 4.92
N ARG A 250 -9.42 -1.37 4.50
CA ARG A 250 -9.67 -1.72 3.10
C ARG A 250 -11.16 -1.57 2.80
N ALA A 251 -11.47 -1.12 1.59
CA ALA A 251 -12.84 -1.05 1.10
C ALA A 251 -13.33 -2.43 0.61
N LEU A 252 -13.34 -3.39 1.53
CA LEU A 252 -13.86 -4.74 1.31
C LEU A 252 -15.04 -4.98 2.27
N PRO A 253 -16.03 -5.83 1.93
CA PRO A 253 -17.21 -6.06 2.77
C PRO A 253 -16.90 -6.39 4.24
N ALA A 254 -15.81 -7.12 4.49
CA ALA A 254 -15.36 -7.52 5.83
C ALA A 254 -14.66 -6.40 6.62
N ALA A 255 -14.50 -5.19 6.06
CA ALA A 255 -13.79 -4.06 6.68
C ALA A 255 -12.39 -4.44 7.20
N THR A 256 -11.66 -5.24 6.41
CA THR A 256 -10.32 -5.71 6.76
C THR A 256 -9.32 -4.56 6.80
N VAL A 257 -8.20 -4.77 7.49
CA VAL A 257 -7.15 -3.77 7.71
C VAL A 257 -5.81 -4.29 7.20
N SER A 258 -5.00 -3.45 6.56
CA SER A 258 -3.60 -3.78 6.28
C SER A 258 -2.81 -3.75 7.58
N THR A 259 -2.57 -4.92 8.16
CA THR A 259 -2.21 -5.03 9.59
C THR A 259 -0.78 -5.50 9.76
N PRO A 260 0.10 -4.71 10.41
CA PRO A 260 1.40 -5.17 10.87
C PRO A 260 1.29 -6.42 11.73
N ILE A 261 2.17 -7.38 11.47
CA ILE A 261 2.30 -8.62 12.25
C ILE A 261 3.78 -8.89 12.53
N SER A 262 4.06 -9.69 13.55
CA SER A 262 5.40 -10.24 13.73
C SER A 262 5.63 -11.44 12.79
N TRP A 263 6.89 -11.75 12.53
CA TRP A 263 7.23 -12.92 11.71
C TRP A 263 6.81 -14.25 12.35
N ASP A 264 6.76 -14.32 13.68
CA ASP A 264 6.36 -15.52 14.43
C ASP A 264 4.87 -15.83 14.27
N GLU A 265 4.06 -14.85 13.86
CA GLU A 265 2.61 -15.01 13.61
C GLU A 265 2.29 -15.40 12.17
N LEU A 266 3.27 -15.36 11.27
CA LEU A 266 3.03 -15.42 9.83
C LEU A 266 2.44 -16.77 9.39
N ASP A 267 2.90 -17.88 9.96
CA ASP A 267 2.52 -19.23 9.51
C ASP A 267 1.04 -19.54 9.76
N ASP A 268 0.46 -18.95 10.80
CA ASP A 268 -0.93 -19.15 11.23
C ASP A 268 -1.82 -17.93 10.90
N VAL A 269 -1.34 -17.00 10.06
CA VAL A 269 -2.05 -15.76 9.81
C VAL A 269 -3.34 -15.99 9.02
N ASP A 270 -4.44 -15.44 9.54
CA ASP A 270 -5.68 -15.28 8.80
C ASP A 270 -5.96 -13.78 8.61
N PRO A 271 -5.68 -13.21 7.43
CA PRO A 271 -5.89 -11.80 7.15
C PRO A 271 -7.34 -11.33 7.33
N THR A 272 -8.32 -12.24 7.23
CA THR A 272 -9.74 -11.89 7.35
C THR A 272 -10.13 -11.53 8.78
N ARG A 273 -9.35 -11.97 9.77
CA ARG A 273 -9.58 -11.67 11.19
C ARG A 273 -9.13 -10.28 11.60
N PHE A 274 -8.37 -9.57 10.77
CA PHE A 274 -7.92 -8.22 11.04
C PHE A 274 -8.89 -7.21 10.42
N THR A 275 -9.79 -6.67 11.23
CA THR A 275 -10.84 -5.74 10.81
C THR A 275 -10.81 -4.47 11.62
N VAL A 276 -11.54 -3.46 11.16
CA VAL A 276 -11.78 -2.20 11.89
C VAL A 276 -12.25 -2.45 13.33
N ARG A 277 -12.99 -3.54 13.60
CA ARG A 277 -13.49 -3.87 14.94
C ARG A 277 -12.52 -4.71 15.78
N THR A 278 -11.61 -5.48 15.19
CA THR A 278 -10.74 -6.42 15.93
C THR A 278 -9.33 -5.90 16.17
N VAL A 279 -8.80 -5.07 15.27
CA VAL A 279 -7.44 -4.52 15.38
C VAL A 279 -7.21 -3.67 16.63
N PRO A 280 -8.16 -2.83 17.10
CA PRO A 280 -7.98 -2.07 18.33
C PRO A 280 -7.64 -2.93 19.55
N GLN A 281 -8.40 -4.01 19.78
CA GLN A 281 -8.16 -4.91 20.91
C GLN A 281 -6.81 -5.62 20.77
N ARG A 282 -6.50 -6.10 19.56
CA ARG A 282 -5.21 -6.73 19.26
C ARG A 282 -4.03 -5.80 19.59
N LEU A 283 -4.13 -4.53 19.20
CA LEU A 283 -3.10 -3.53 19.48
C LEU A 283 -2.94 -3.29 20.99
N ALA A 284 -4.04 -3.26 21.74
CA ALA A 284 -3.99 -3.14 23.20
C ALA A 284 -3.32 -4.36 23.86
N ASP A 285 -3.57 -5.56 23.34
CA ASP A 285 -3.07 -6.81 23.92
C ASP A 285 -1.59 -7.08 23.59
N LEU A 286 -1.15 -6.74 22.37
CA LEU A 286 0.16 -7.15 21.84
C LEU A 286 1.13 -5.98 21.63
N GLY A 287 0.63 -4.74 21.60
CA GLY A 287 1.39 -3.60 21.12
C GLY A 287 1.57 -3.59 19.60
N ASP A 288 2.41 -2.68 19.12
CA ASP A 288 2.72 -2.51 17.69
C ASP A 288 3.91 -3.41 17.28
N PRO A 289 3.73 -4.42 16.40
CA PRO A 289 4.81 -5.26 15.90
C PRO A 289 5.90 -4.48 15.13
N TRP A 290 5.60 -3.27 14.65
CA TRP A 290 6.50 -2.40 13.90
C TRP A 290 7.07 -1.26 14.75
N ALA A 291 6.88 -1.25 16.07
CA ALA A 291 7.32 -0.16 16.96
C ALA A 291 8.81 0.20 16.82
N ARG A 292 9.64 -0.76 16.40
CA ARG A 292 11.09 -0.62 16.22
C ARG A 292 11.54 -0.56 14.76
N MET A 293 10.61 -0.43 13.81
CA MET A 293 10.90 -0.49 12.38
C MET A 293 11.91 0.57 11.94
N GLN A 294 11.92 1.75 12.57
CA GLN A 294 12.81 2.84 12.18
C GLN A 294 14.11 2.92 13.00
N ASP A 295 14.38 1.94 13.88
CA ASP A 295 15.54 1.97 14.78
C ASP A 295 16.88 1.80 14.05
N ALA A 296 16.89 1.03 12.96
CA ALA A 296 18.11 0.68 12.22
C ALA A 296 17.87 0.60 10.70
N PRO A 297 17.72 1.74 10.01
CA PRO A 297 17.63 1.77 8.55
C PRO A 297 18.88 1.18 7.89
N GLY A 298 18.68 0.33 6.89
CA GLY A 298 19.77 -0.31 6.14
C GLY A 298 20.18 0.46 4.87
N CYS A 299 21.20 -0.07 4.20
CA CYS A 299 21.65 0.40 2.88
C CYS A 299 21.28 -0.64 1.81
N ILE A 300 20.91 -0.19 0.61
CA ILE A 300 20.52 -1.10 -0.49
C ILE A 300 21.70 -1.49 -1.41
N ASP A 301 22.93 -1.11 -1.08
CA ASP A 301 24.12 -1.33 -1.91
C ASP A 301 24.30 -2.80 -2.33
N THR A 302 24.02 -3.74 -1.42
CA THR A 302 24.11 -5.18 -1.75
C THR A 302 23.11 -5.56 -2.84
N LEU A 303 21.87 -5.07 -2.75
CA LEU A 303 20.86 -5.32 -3.78
C LEU A 303 21.22 -4.64 -5.10
N LEU A 304 21.82 -3.45 -5.06
CA LEU A 304 22.33 -2.78 -6.25
C LEU A 304 23.48 -3.56 -6.91
N SER A 305 24.35 -4.19 -6.13
CA SER A 305 25.40 -5.07 -6.69
C SER A 305 24.81 -6.32 -7.37
N TRP A 306 23.67 -6.84 -6.87
CA TRP A 306 22.96 -7.93 -7.52
C TRP A 306 22.23 -7.47 -8.79
N TRP A 307 21.72 -6.25 -8.79
CA TRP A 307 21.16 -5.62 -9.97
C TRP A 307 22.23 -5.46 -11.06
N ASP A 308 23.41 -4.94 -10.73
CA ASP A 308 24.51 -4.78 -11.68
C ASP A 308 24.94 -6.13 -12.27
N ARG A 309 25.08 -7.16 -11.41
CA ARG A 309 25.31 -8.55 -11.84
C ARG A 309 24.24 -9.01 -12.83
N ASP A 310 22.97 -8.76 -12.55
CA ASP A 310 21.87 -9.19 -13.40
C ASP A 310 21.92 -8.46 -14.76
N VAL A 311 22.21 -7.15 -14.77
CA VAL A 311 22.41 -6.36 -15.99
C VAL A 311 23.57 -6.90 -16.83
N GLU A 312 24.71 -7.21 -16.22
CA GLU A 312 25.87 -7.82 -16.89
C GLU A 312 25.53 -9.18 -17.52
N ASN A 313 24.60 -9.93 -16.91
CA ASN A 313 24.09 -11.20 -17.42
C ASN A 313 22.91 -11.05 -18.40
N GLY A 314 22.62 -9.83 -18.87
CA GLY A 314 21.58 -9.55 -19.86
C GLY A 314 20.16 -9.41 -19.31
N LEU A 315 20.00 -9.41 -17.98
CA LEU A 315 18.73 -9.16 -17.30
C LEU A 315 18.64 -7.67 -16.93
N GLY A 316 18.32 -6.84 -17.92
CA GLY A 316 18.21 -5.39 -17.77
C GLY A 316 16.91 -4.90 -17.11
N GLU A 317 16.44 -3.75 -17.53
CA GLU A 317 15.21 -3.13 -17.02
C GLU A 317 13.96 -4.00 -17.24
N MET A 318 13.02 -3.93 -16.30
CA MET A 318 11.70 -4.55 -16.40
C MET A 318 10.66 -3.52 -16.85
N PRO A 319 9.55 -3.95 -17.51
CA PRO A 319 8.52 -3.04 -17.98
C PRO A 319 7.96 -2.14 -16.87
N PHE A 320 7.71 -0.88 -17.21
CA PHE A 320 6.98 0.04 -16.35
C PHE A 320 5.48 -0.06 -16.62
N PRO A 321 4.63 0.37 -15.68
CA PRO A 321 3.20 0.51 -15.94
C PRO A 321 2.95 1.46 -17.14
N PRO A 322 1.89 1.25 -17.94
CA PRO A 322 1.66 1.98 -19.19
C PRO A 322 1.66 3.51 -19.07
N GLU A 323 1.27 4.03 -17.91
CA GLU A 323 1.18 5.46 -17.58
C GLU A 323 2.54 6.14 -17.31
N PHE A 324 3.63 5.39 -17.18
CA PHE A 324 4.97 5.93 -16.98
C PHE A 324 5.60 6.35 -18.31
N PRO A 325 6.49 7.36 -18.34
CA PRO A 325 7.36 7.61 -19.49
C PRO A 325 8.18 6.36 -19.83
N LYS A 326 8.56 6.18 -21.12
CA LYS A 326 9.42 5.07 -21.53
C LYS A 326 10.84 5.31 -21.00
N MET A 327 11.41 4.31 -20.32
CA MET A 327 12.72 4.42 -19.68
C MET A 327 13.84 3.79 -20.53
N PRO A 328 15.10 4.27 -20.41
CA PRO A 328 16.25 3.64 -21.05
C PRO A 328 16.38 2.16 -20.65
N GLY A 329 16.65 1.28 -21.61
CA GLY A 329 16.77 -0.16 -21.37
C GLY A 329 15.45 -0.91 -21.16
N GLU A 330 14.31 -0.22 -21.07
CA GLU A 330 13.00 -0.85 -20.90
C GLU A 330 12.63 -1.68 -22.16
N PRO A 331 12.23 -2.95 -21.99
CA PRO A 331 11.74 -3.79 -23.08
C PRO A 331 10.64 -3.09 -23.89
N PRO A 332 10.43 -3.47 -25.17
CA PRO A 332 9.29 -2.97 -25.93
C PRO A 332 7.99 -3.23 -25.18
N ARG A 333 7.21 -2.17 -24.93
CA ARG A 333 5.86 -2.31 -24.39
C ARG A 333 5.00 -2.91 -25.48
N VAL A 334 4.47 -4.11 -25.24
CA VAL A 334 3.37 -4.62 -26.06
C VAL A 334 2.18 -3.72 -25.75
N GLN A 335 1.60 -3.09 -26.76
CA GLN A 335 0.36 -2.33 -26.57
C GLN A 335 -0.68 -3.28 -25.98
N PRO A 336 -1.38 -2.93 -24.88
CA PRO A 336 -2.50 -3.73 -24.42
C PRO A 336 -3.43 -3.91 -25.62
N SER A 337 -3.72 -5.16 -25.96
CA SER A 337 -4.53 -5.47 -27.13
C SER A 337 -5.83 -4.67 -27.00
N LYS A 338 -6.03 -3.69 -27.89
CA LYS A 338 -7.33 -3.04 -27.99
C LYS A 338 -8.29 -4.16 -28.28
N LYS A 339 -9.29 -4.37 -27.41
CA LYS A 339 -10.38 -5.32 -27.67
C LYS A 339 -11.01 -4.88 -29.00
N VAL A 340 -10.66 -5.56 -30.09
CA VAL A 340 -11.26 -5.30 -31.39
C VAL A 340 -12.64 -5.93 -31.31
N ALA A 341 -13.68 -5.11 -31.18
CA ALA A 341 -15.06 -5.60 -30.98
C ALA A 341 -15.47 -6.66 -32.03
N ALA A 342 -14.88 -6.63 -33.23
CA ALA A 342 -15.13 -7.63 -34.28
C ALA A 342 -14.58 -9.04 -34.00
N ASN A 343 -13.70 -9.22 -33.00
CA ASN A 343 -13.08 -10.50 -32.66
C ASN A 343 -13.74 -11.19 -31.45
N TRP A 344 -14.74 -10.53 -30.84
CA TRP A 344 -15.39 -10.99 -29.62
C TRP A 344 -16.90 -10.92 -29.82
N ASP A 345 -17.61 -11.97 -29.44
CA ASP A 345 -19.07 -11.96 -29.46
C ASP A 345 -19.66 -11.12 -28.31
N GLU A 346 -20.98 -11.02 -28.27
CA GLU A 346 -21.72 -10.29 -27.24
C GLU A 346 -21.55 -10.86 -25.82
N ASN A 347 -21.08 -12.11 -25.69
CA ASN A 347 -20.78 -12.78 -24.43
C ASN A 347 -19.30 -12.65 -24.03
N GLY A 348 -18.47 -12.04 -24.89
CA GLY A 348 -17.04 -11.87 -24.66
C GLY A 348 -16.20 -13.09 -25.01
N GLU A 349 -16.73 -14.02 -25.81
CA GLU A 349 -16.00 -15.17 -26.34
C GLU A 349 -15.34 -14.85 -27.69
N PRO A 350 -14.19 -15.43 -28.02
CA PRO A 350 -13.55 -15.24 -29.32
C PRO A 350 -14.41 -15.79 -30.47
N VAL A 351 -14.60 -15.01 -31.54
CA VAL A 351 -15.33 -15.49 -32.73
C VAL A 351 -14.44 -16.48 -33.52
N PRO A 352 -14.84 -17.75 -33.72
CA PRO A 352 -13.99 -18.74 -34.40
C PRO A 352 -13.76 -18.40 -35.88
N GLY A 353 -12.51 -18.42 -36.33
CA GLY A 353 -12.15 -18.34 -37.76
C GLY A 353 -11.49 -17.04 -38.24
N ARG A 354 -10.88 -16.25 -37.34
CA ARG A 354 -9.95 -15.18 -37.70
C ARG A 354 -8.66 -15.24 -36.91
#